data_AF-A0A8B5X018-F1
#
_entry.id   AF-A0A8B5X018-F1
#
_cell.length_a   1.000
_cell.length_b   1.000
_cell.length_c   1.000
_cell.angle_alpha   90.00
_cell.angle_beta   90.00
_cell.angle_gamma   90.00
#
_symmetry.space_group_name_H-M   'P 1'
#
loop_
_entity.id
_entity.type
_entity.pdbx_description
1 polymer ?
#
loop_
_entity_poly.entity_id
_entity_poly.type
_entity_poly.pdbx_seq_one_letter_code
_entity_poly.pdbx_strand_id
1 'polypeptide(L)'
;MNRGRKRMTTEANVYKTATLRLDGIAVTARVRTAMPWVLTVSLSGYLDIKNTPAFARTIEQVLNESPHITHIVFDLGCVTYISSTGIGAFTQILVSTKNLNTEMTLYKPHDNVRLAFEALGFASFFSIVDDEKKLANRVVPGPGAFN
;
A
#
# COMPACT_ATOMS: atom_id res chain seq x y z
N MET A 1 -40.62 25.70 -11.20
CA MET A 1 -39.82 24.58 -11.74
C MET A 1 -38.35 24.99 -11.76
N ASN A 2 -37.60 24.76 -10.69
CA ASN A 2 -36.16 24.43 -10.73
C ASN A 2 -35.69 24.11 -9.30
N ARG A 3 -35.51 22.83 -8.97
CA ARG A 3 -34.88 22.41 -7.71
C ARG A 3 -33.37 22.50 -7.91
N GLY A 4 -32.74 23.51 -7.32
CA GLY A 4 -31.30 23.64 -7.30
C GLY A 4 -30.67 22.39 -6.69
N ARG A 5 -29.94 21.63 -7.52
CA ARG A 5 -29.02 20.59 -7.05
C ARG A 5 -28.02 21.25 -6.11
N LYS A 6 -28.19 20.98 -4.81
CA LYS A 6 -27.23 21.32 -3.76
C LYS A 6 -25.87 20.75 -4.21
N ARG A 7 -24.92 21.64 -4.51
CA ARG A 7 -23.52 21.28 -4.74
C ARG A 7 -23.02 20.56 -3.49
N MET A 8 -22.80 19.27 -3.61
CA MET A 8 -22.11 18.44 -2.62
C MET A 8 -20.63 18.56 -2.96
N THR A 9 -19.96 19.59 -2.45
CA THR A 9 -18.54 19.84 -2.68
C THR A 9 -17.83 20.11 -1.35
N THR A 10 -16.81 19.29 -1.06
CA THR A 10 -15.61 19.64 -0.26
C THR A 10 -15.56 19.26 1.23
N GLU A 11 -16.10 18.12 1.65
CA GLU A 11 -15.72 17.47 2.94
C GLU A 11 -15.16 16.04 2.76
N ALA A 12 -15.14 15.50 1.54
CA ALA A 12 -15.16 14.05 1.31
C ALA A 12 -13.80 13.32 1.17
N ASN A 13 -12.66 13.94 1.53
CA ASN A 13 -11.35 13.30 1.30
C ASN A 13 -10.21 13.89 2.16
N VAL A 14 -10.39 13.96 3.48
CA VAL A 14 -9.29 14.38 4.37
C VAL A 14 -8.31 13.22 4.50
N TYR A 15 -7.06 13.45 4.06
CA TYR A 15 -5.95 12.51 4.20
C TYR A 15 -4.92 13.07 5.17
N LYS A 16 -4.41 12.23 6.07
CA LYS A 16 -3.08 12.45 6.66
C LYS A 16 -2.04 11.89 5.69
N THR A 17 -1.08 12.71 5.29
CA THR A 17 -0.06 12.35 4.29
C THR A 17 1.33 12.59 4.85
N ALA A 18 2.25 11.66 4.63
CA ALA A 18 3.68 11.81 4.87
C ALA A 18 4.44 11.37 3.63
N THR A 19 5.51 12.09 3.27
CA THR A 19 6.35 11.72 2.13
C THR A 19 7.81 11.62 2.56
N LEU A 20 8.45 10.51 2.21
CA LEU A 20 9.86 10.26 2.37
C LEU A 20 10.48 10.12 0.97
N ARG A 21 11.61 10.79 0.75
CA ARG A 21 12.41 10.60 -0.46
C ARG A 21 13.69 9.87 -0.08
N LEU A 22 13.88 8.71 -0.68
CA LEU A 22 15.12 7.97 -0.67
C LEU A 22 15.78 8.13 -2.04
N ASP A 23 17.07 7.78 -2.14
CA ASP A 23 17.73 7.78 -3.44
C ASP A 23 16.99 6.84 -4.40
N GLY A 24 16.60 7.34 -5.57
CA GLY A 24 15.88 6.56 -6.59
C GLY A 24 14.39 6.25 -6.34
N ILE A 25 13.84 6.52 -5.14
CA ILE A 25 12.44 6.20 -4.82
C ILE A 25 11.77 7.25 -3.92
N ALA A 26 10.58 7.68 -4.33
CA ALA A 26 9.67 8.48 -3.51
C ALA A 26 8.61 7.57 -2.87
N VAL A 27 8.43 7.71 -1.57
CA VAL A 27 7.48 6.96 -0.75
C VAL A 27 6.46 7.95 -0.18
N THR A 28 5.20 7.81 -0.54
CA THR A 28 4.11 8.65 -0.01
C THR A 28 3.11 7.79 0.74
N ALA A 29 3.08 7.93 2.07
CA ALA A 29 2.13 7.30 2.95
C ALA A 29 0.88 8.18 3.11
N ARG A 30 -0.30 7.58 3.00
CA ARG A 30 -1.61 8.24 3.14
C ARG A 30 -2.55 7.41 3.99
N VAL A 31 -3.25 8.07 4.92
CA VAL A 31 -4.35 7.50 5.71
C VAL A 31 -5.57 8.39 5.53
N ARG A 32 -6.72 7.80 5.16
CA ARG A 32 -7.99 8.52 5.04
C ARG A 32 -8.62 8.65 6.40
N THR A 33 -9.08 9.84 6.79
CA THR A 33 -9.78 10.04 8.08
C THR A 33 -11.02 9.15 8.21
N ALA A 34 -11.70 8.85 7.10
CA ALA A 34 -12.87 7.97 7.08
C ALA A 34 -12.52 6.47 7.14
N MET A 35 -11.27 6.09 6.87
CA MET A 35 -10.77 4.71 6.93
C MET A 35 -9.40 4.69 7.60
N PRO A 36 -9.32 5.06 8.89
CA PRO A 36 -8.04 5.21 9.58
C PRO A 36 -7.28 3.90 9.71
N TRP A 37 -7.94 2.74 9.51
CA TRP A 37 -7.34 1.41 9.53
C TRP A 37 -6.63 1.02 8.23
N VAL A 38 -6.67 1.87 7.20
CA VAL A 38 -6.05 1.62 5.89
C VAL A 38 -4.89 2.58 5.68
N LEU A 39 -3.69 2.02 5.56
CA LEU A 39 -2.49 2.74 5.16
C LEU A 39 -2.22 2.49 3.67
N THR A 40 -2.22 3.55 2.86
CA THR A 40 -1.80 3.49 1.46
C THR A 40 -0.39 4.03 1.32
N VAL A 41 0.52 3.24 0.77
CA VAL A 41 1.90 3.59 0.49
C VAL A 41 2.10 3.62 -1.03
N SER A 42 2.10 4.82 -1.61
CA SER A 42 2.41 5.00 -3.03
C SER A 42 3.92 5.10 -3.24
N LEU A 43 4.44 4.29 -4.15
CA LEU A 43 5.84 4.25 -4.52
C LEU A 43 6.03 4.77 -5.94
N SER A 44 7.03 5.64 -6.14
CA SER A 44 7.38 6.18 -7.45
C SER A 44 8.89 6.17 -7.66
N GLY A 45 9.36 5.58 -8.75
CA GLY A 45 10.78 5.40 -9.05
C GLY A 45 11.18 3.93 -9.08
N TYR A 46 12.34 3.59 -8.54
CA TYR A 46 12.88 2.23 -8.56
C TYR A 46 13.35 1.77 -7.18
N LEU A 47 13.16 0.49 -6.88
CA LEU A 47 13.63 -0.12 -5.63
C LEU A 47 14.81 -1.05 -5.94
N ASP A 48 16.01 -0.67 -5.49
CA ASP A 48 17.26 -1.41 -5.72
C ASP A 48 17.94 -1.82 -4.41
N ILE A 49 19.10 -2.48 -4.51
CA ILE A 49 19.86 -2.95 -3.34
C ILE A 49 20.24 -1.81 -2.37
N LYS A 50 20.37 -0.56 -2.84
CA LYS A 50 20.83 0.57 -2.03
C LYS A 50 19.71 1.17 -1.20
N ASN A 51 18.54 1.37 -1.80
CA ASN A 51 17.41 2.03 -1.13
C ASN A 51 16.46 1.05 -0.41
N THR A 52 16.51 -0.25 -0.75
CA THR A 52 15.65 -1.28 -0.15
C THR A 52 15.76 -1.35 1.37
N PRO A 53 16.96 -1.36 2.01
CA PRO A 53 17.05 -1.52 3.46
C PRO A 53 16.38 -0.36 4.22
N ALA A 54 16.54 0.87 3.72
CA ALA A 54 15.91 2.04 4.32
C ALA A 54 14.39 1.99 4.16
N PHE A 55 13.90 1.64 2.96
CA PHE A 55 12.47 1.45 2.70
C PHE A 55 11.85 0.40 3.65
N ALA A 56 12.43 -0.80 3.73
CA ALA A 56 11.91 -1.88 4.56
C ALA A 56 11.82 -1.47 6.03
N ARG A 57 12.89 -0.89 6.58
CA ARG A 57 12.93 -0.40 7.96
C ARG A 57 11.86 0.64 8.23
N THR A 58 11.67 1.61 7.32
CA THR A 58 10.65 2.64 7.48
C THR A 58 9.25 2.05 7.53
N ILE A 59 8.93 1.10 6.64
CA ILE A 59 7.62 0.44 6.63
C ILE A 59 7.39 -0.36 7.91
N GLU A 60 8.38 -1.14 8.35
CA GLU A 60 8.28 -1.91 9.59
C GLU A 60 8.07 -1.02 10.82
N GLN A 61 8.77 0.11 10.90
CA GLN A 61 8.55 1.09 11.98
C GLN A 61 7.13 1.64 11.96
N VAL A 62 6.63 2.07 10.79
CA VAL A 62 5.27 2.59 10.65
C VAL A 62 4.21 1.57 11.05
N LEU A 63 4.37 0.30 10.64
CA LEU A 63 3.45 -0.78 11.00
C LEU A 63 3.44 -1.03 12.52
N ASN A 64 4.60 -1.11 13.16
CA ASN A 64 4.72 -1.34 14.60
C ASN A 64 4.17 -0.17 15.44
N GLU A 65 4.33 1.07 14.96
CA GLU A 65 3.82 2.27 15.63
C GLU A 65 2.32 2.52 15.39
N SER A 66 1.69 1.76 14.47
CA SER A 66 0.32 1.97 14.04
C SER A 66 -0.56 0.72 14.19
N PRO A 67 -0.81 0.22 15.41
CA PRO A 67 -1.55 -1.04 15.65
C PRO A 67 -3.02 -1.01 15.20
N HIS A 68 -3.57 0.17 14.90
CA HIS A 68 -4.91 0.34 14.36
C HIS A 68 -5.00 0.07 12.85
N ILE A 69 -3.86 -0.06 12.16
CA ILE A 69 -3.81 -0.36 10.73
C ILE A 69 -4.04 -1.86 10.53
N THR A 70 -5.17 -2.20 9.95
CA THR A 70 -5.52 -3.60 9.60
C THR A 70 -5.28 -3.89 8.13
N HIS A 71 -5.05 -2.86 7.31
CA HIS A 71 -4.74 -3.02 5.89
C HIS A 71 -3.62 -2.07 5.46
N ILE A 72 -2.58 -2.62 4.84
CA ILE A 72 -1.56 -1.85 4.12
C ILE A 72 -1.65 -2.13 2.62
N VAL A 73 -1.72 -1.07 1.83
CA VAL A 73 -1.81 -1.11 0.37
C VAL A 73 -0.57 -0.46 -0.20
N PHE A 74 0.21 -1.22 -0.96
CA PHE A 74 1.33 -0.68 -1.73
C PHE A 74 0.88 -0.36 -3.14
N ASP A 75 0.77 0.91 -3.47
CA ASP A 75 0.50 1.36 -4.83
C ASP A 75 1.82 1.43 -5.61
N LEU A 76 1.96 0.49 -6.54
CA LEU A 76 3.16 0.23 -7.33
C LEU A 76 3.05 0.77 -8.77
N GLY A 77 1.99 1.53 -9.08
CA GLY A 77 1.72 2.01 -10.44
C GLY A 77 2.81 2.92 -11.04
N CYS A 78 3.63 3.53 -10.19
CA CYS A 78 4.75 4.37 -10.60
C CYS A 78 6.12 3.74 -10.30
N VAL A 79 6.18 2.44 -9.98
CA VAL A 79 7.43 1.72 -9.77
C VAL A 79 7.90 1.14 -11.09
N THR A 80 9.06 1.57 -11.55
CA THR A 80 9.62 1.18 -12.86
C THR A 80 10.54 -0.02 -12.78
N TYR A 81 11.06 -0.35 -11.59
CA TYR A 81 11.98 -1.46 -11.39
C TYR A 81 12.02 -1.89 -9.92
N ILE A 82 12.19 -3.19 -9.69
CA ILE A 82 12.44 -3.78 -8.38
C ILE A 82 13.54 -4.84 -8.49
N SER A 83 14.54 -4.79 -7.60
CA SER A 83 15.59 -5.82 -7.50
C SER A 83 15.12 -7.05 -6.72
N SER A 84 15.88 -8.15 -6.79
CA SER A 84 15.63 -9.34 -5.96
C SER A 84 15.68 -9.02 -4.46
N THR A 85 16.58 -8.12 -4.03
CA THR A 85 16.61 -7.59 -2.67
C THR A 85 15.31 -6.88 -2.32
N GLY A 86 14.78 -6.07 -3.23
CA GLY A 86 13.49 -5.40 -3.09
C GLY A 86 12.35 -6.39 -2.87
N ILE A 87 12.27 -7.46 -3.69
CA ILE A 87 11.26 -8.51 -3.49
C ILE A 87 11.41 -9.17 -2.11
N GLY A 88 12.65 -9.45 -1.68
CA GLY A 88 12.94 -9.98 -0.35
C GLY A 88 12.40 -9.09 0.78
N ALA A 89 12.53 -7.76 0.65
CA ALA A 89 11.95 -6.82 1.60
C ALA A 89 10.42 -6.86 1.63
N PHE A 90 9.76 -6.95 0.48
CA PHE A 90 8.31 -7.13 0.42
C PHE A 90 7.85 -8.44 1.09
N THR A 91 8.62 -9.52 0.92
CA THR A 91 8.35 -10.80 1.62
C THR A 91 8.51 -10.66 3.14
N GLN A 92 9.53 -9.96 3.61
CA GLN A 92 9.72 -9.69 5.03
C GLN A 92 8.58 -8.85 5.60
N ILE A 93 8.19 -7.77 4.89
CA ILE A 93 7.04 -6.94 5.27
C ILE A 93 5.77 -7.79 5.33
N LEU A 94 5.54 -8.69 4.37
CA LEU A 94 4.38 -9.59 4.37
C LEU A 94 4.34 -10.51 5.61
N VAL A 95 5.49 -11.01 6.06
CA VAL A 95 5.58 -11.80 7.29
C VAL A 95 5.24 -10.92 8.51
N SER A 96 5.79 -9.70 8.57
CA SER A 96 5.51 -8.74 9.63
C SER A 96 4.03 -8.36 9.69
N THR A 97 3.38 -8.12 8.56
CA THR A 97 1.94 -7.79 8.52
C THR A 97 1.09 -8.96 9.00
N LYS A 98 1.44 -10.21 8.64
CA LYS A 98 0.76 -11.41 9.16
C LYS A 98 0.86 -11.51 10.69
N ASN A 99 2.04 -11.24 11.26
CA ASN A 99 2.23 -11.26 12.71
C ASN A 99 1.42 -10.17 13.43
N LEU A 100 1.12 -9.06 12.75
CA LEU A 100 0.32 -7.95 13.26
C LEU A 100 -1.18 -8.07 12.96
N ASN A 101 -1.64 -9.16 12.33
CA ASN A 101 -2.99 -9.30 11.80
C ASN A 101 -3.39 -8.17 10.84
N THR A 102 -2.41 -7.66 10.08
CA THR A 102 -2.58 -6.66 9.03
C THR A 102 -2.57 -7.35 7.67
N GLU A 103 -3.59 -7.09 6.84
CA GLU A 103 -3.59 -7.54 5.46
C GLU A 103 -2.69 -6.66 4.59
N MET A 104 -1.98 -7.29 3.65
CA MET A 104 -1.11 -6.61 2.70
C MET A 104 -1.60 -6.81 1.28
N THR A 105 -1.78 -5.72 0.53
CA THR A 105 -2.16 -5.75 -0.88
C THR A 105 -1.16 -4.98 -1.74
N LEU A 106 -0.72 -5.59 -2.83
CA LEU A 106 0.04 -4.93 -3.89
C LEU A 106 -0.95 -4.43 -4.95
N TYR A 107 -0.98 -3.13 -5.17
CA TYR A 107 -1.91 -2.47 -6.06
C TYR A 107 -1.21 -1.97 -7.32
N LYS A 108 -1.75 -2.35 -8.48
CA LYS A 108 -1.30 -1.92 -9.82
C LYS A 108 0.21 -2.07 -10.07
N PRO A 109 0.87 -3.21 -9.77
CA PRO A 109 2.23 -3.41 -10.25
C PRO A 109 2.25 -3.43 -11.77
N HIS A 110 3.21 -2.70 -12.36
CA HIS A 110 3.49 -2.80 -13.79
C HIS A 110 4.01 -4.22 -14.13
N ASP A 111 3.86 -4.65 -15.38
CA ASP A 111 4.13 -6.05 -15.80
C ASP A 111 5.52 -6.55 -15.42
N ASN A 112 6.54 -5.71 -15.59
CA ASN A 112 7.91 -6.06 -15.22
C ASN A 112 8.11 -6.23 -13.70
N VAL A 113 7.44 -5.41 -12.88
CA VAL A 113 7.44 -5.55 -11.42
C VAL A 113 6.68 -6.80 -11.01
N ARG A 114 5.53 -7.07 -11.63
CA ARG A 114 4.75 -8.30 -11.42
C ARG A 114 5.56 -9.55 -11.74
N LEU A 115 6.22 -9.60 -12.92
CA LEU A 115 7.08 -10.71 -13.31
C LEU A 115 8.20 -10.96 -12.29
N ALA A 116 8.77 -9.90 -11.71
CA ALA A 116 9.77 -10.04 -10.66
C ALA A 116 9.22 -10.70 -9.38
N PHE A 117 7.96 -10.43 -9.00
CA PHE A 117 7.28 -11.13 -7.89
C PHE A 117 6.93 -12.60 -8.24
N GLU A 118 6.58 -12.88 -9.49
CA GLU A 118 6.20 -14.22 -9.98
C GLU A 118 7.40 -15.16 -10.09
N ALA A 119 8.54 -14.67 -10.56
CA ALA A 119 9.75 -15.47 -10.82
C ALA A 119 10.29 -16.22 -9.59
N LEU A 120 9.92 -15.79 -8.38
CA LEU A 120 10.35 -16.42 -7.13
C LEU A 120 9.34 -17.42 -6.55
N GLY A 121 8.24 -17.70 -7.25
CA GLY A 121 7.17 -18.57 -6.76
C GLY A 121 6.37 -17.99 -5.59
N PHE A 122 6.59 -16.71 -5.25
CA PHE A 122 5.95 -16.05 -4.11
C PHE A 122 4.66 -15.30 -4.47
N ALA A 123 4.34 -15.15 -5.76
CA ALA A 123 3.15 -14.42 -6.19
C ALA A 123 1.84 -14.95 -5.58
N SER A 124 1.75 -16.25 -5.27
CA SER A 124 0.60 -16.85 -4.59
C SER A 124 0.40 -16.37 -3.15
N PHE A 125 1.45 -15.84 -2.50
CA PHE A 125 1.37 -15.30 -1.14
C PHE A 125 0.98 -13.83 -1.10
N PHE A 126 1.13 -13.10 -2.20
CA PHE A 126 0.76 -11.69 -2.29
C PHE A 126 -0.67 -11.53 -2.82
N SER A 127 -1.46 -10.71 -2.15
CA SER A 127 -2.72 -10.22 -2.72
C SER A 127 -2.39 -9.13 -3.74
N ILE A 128 -2.39 -9.47 -5.03
CA ILE A 128 -2.12 -8.52 -6.12
C ILE A 128 -3.45 -8.11 -6.78
N VAL A 129 -3.70 -6.80 -6.89
CA VAL A 129 -4.94 -6.25 -7.43
C VAL A 129 -4.64 -5.09 -8.38
N ASP A 130 -5.30 -5.05 -9.53
CA ASP A 130 -5.16 -3.94 -10.50
C ASP A 130 -6.39 -3.02 -10.52
N ASP A 131 -7.54 -3.52 -10.07
CA ASP A 131 -8.83 -2.84 -10.11
C ASP A 131 -9.15 -2.13 -8.79
N GLU A 132 -9.55 -0.87 -8.89
CA GLU A 132 -9.89 -0.03 -7.73
C GLU A 132 -11.10 -0.56 -6.96
N LYS A 133 -12.11 -1.11 -7.64
CA LYS A 133 -13.30 -1.65 -6.96
C LYS A 133 -12.96 -2.91 -6.18
N LYS A 134 -12.12 -3.79 -6.75
CA LYS A 134 -11.59 -4.97 -6.04
C LYS A 134 -10.79 -4.55 -4.81
N LEU A 135 -9.95 -3.53 -4.92
CA LEU A 135 -9.20 -3.00 -3.78
C LEU A 135 -10.17 -2.48 -2.70
N ALA A 136 -11.15 -1.65 -3.10
CA ALA A 136 -12.14 -1.09 -2.20
C ALA A 136 -12.91 -2.19 -1.45
N ASN A 137 -13.36 -3.24 -2.14
CA ASN A 137 -14.07 -4.35 -1.50
C ASN A 137 -13.25 -5.09 -0.43
N ARG A 138 -11.90 -5.03 -0.51
CA ARG A 138 -11.02 -5.62 0.50
C ARG A 138 -10.81 -4.70 1.70
N VAL A 139 -10.63 -3.40 1.47
CA VAL A 139 -10.22 -2.46 2.54
C VAL A 139 -11.39 -1.71 3.20
N VAL A 140 -12.55 -1.65 2.54
CA VAL A 140 -13.76 -0.99 3.05
C VAL A 140 -14.37 -1.71 4.26
N PRO A 141 -14.38 -3.06 4.34
CA PRO A 141 -14.74 -3.73 5.59
C PRO A 141 -13.81 -3.25 6.71
N GLY A 142 -14.37 -2.49 7.64
CA GLY A 142 -13.63 -2.04 8.80
C GLY A 142 -13.32 -3.20 9.76
N PRO A 143 -12.36 -3.04 10.67
CA PRO A 143 -12.15 -4.00 11.75
C PRO A 143 -13.47 -4.24 12.49
N GLY A 144 -13.92 -5.50 12.52
CA GLY A 144 -15.15 -5.93 13.20
C GLY A 144 -16.40 -6.09 12.32
N ALA A 145 -16.32 -5.89 10.99
CA ALA A 145 -17.47 -6.06 10.08
C ALA A 145 -17.92 -7.52 9.85
N PHE A 146 -17.19 -8.50 10.41
CA PHE A 146 -17.44 -9.94 10.25
C PHE A 146 -17.75 -10.67 11.58
N ASN A 147 -18.10 -9.92 12.64
CA ASN A 147 -18.62 -10.51 13.87
C ASN A 147 -20.12 -10.80 13.78
#